data_AF-A0A5K1HBI0-F1
#
_entry.id   AF-A0A5K1HBI0-F1
#
_cell.length_a   1.000
_cell.length_b   1.000
_cell.length_c   1.000
_cell.angle_alpha   90.00
_cell.angle_beta   90.00
_cell.angle_gamma   90.00
#
_symmetry.space_group_name_H-M   'P 1'
#
loop_
_entity.id
_entity.type
_entity.pdbx_description
1 polymer ?
#
loop_
_entity_poly.entity_id
_entity_poly.type
_entity_poly.pdbx_seq_one_letter_code
_entity_poly.pdbx_strand_id
1 'polypeptide(L)'
;NFATNTFAVYFLTILCLELLHAQSRTITVSSGGCLTQKLVTDDIYMETEDFDGTTQYARNKRQQLCLMEQLGKQYPEKGLFVSMHPGWSDTPSVREAMPEFYEKMKDN
;
A
#
# COMPACT_ATOMS: atom_id res chain seq x y z
N ASN A 1 5.77 8.01 -7.26
CA ASN A 1 5.29 7.19 -6.11
C ASN A 1 3.96 6.50 -6.44
N PHE A 2 2.89 7.25 -6.71
CA PHE A 2 1.54 6.72 -7.02
C PHE A 2 1.52 5.65 -8.13
N ALA A 3 2.18 5.92 -9.26
CA ALA A 3 2.21 5.02 -10.41
C ALA A 3 2.65 3.60 -10.02
N THR A 4 3.73 3.50 -9.23
CA THR A 4 4.30 2.22 -8.79
C THR A 4 3.52 1.60 -7.63
N ASN A 5 3.23 2.38 -6.59
CA ASN A 5 2.69 1.83 -5.34
C ASN A 5 1.18 1.64 -5.37
N THR A 6 0.42 2.42 -6.12
CA THR A 6 -1.05 2.34 -6.13
C THR A 6 -1.56 1.85 -7.48
N PHE A 7 -1.26 2.59 -8.56
CA PHE A 7 -1.85 2.33 -9.87
C PHE A 7 -1.43 0.98 -10.43
N ALA A 8 -0.13 0.67 -10.45
CA ALA A 8 0.36 -0.61 -10.97
C ALA A 8 -0.19 -1.81 -10.19
N VAL A 9 -0.30 -1.70 -8.87
CA VAL A 9 -0.87 -2.76 -8.01
C VAL A 9 -2.35 -2.99 -8.33
N TYR A 10 -3.12 -1.91 -8.44
CA TYR A 10 -4.53 -1.99 -8.85
C TYR A 10 -4.65 -2.61 -10.24
N PHE A 11 -3.95 -2.06 -11.22
CA PHE A 11 -4.09 -2.45 -12.61
C PHE A 11 -3.64 -3.90 -12.85
N LEU A 12 -2.55 -4.33 -12.23
CA LEU A 12 -2.12 -5.73 -12.25
C LEU A 12 -3.19 -6.65 -11.65
N THR A 13 -3.80 -6.26 -10.52
CA THR A 13 -4.89 -7.02 -9.92
C THR A 13 -6.08 -7.17 -10.87
N ILE A 14 -6.48 -6.09 -11.55
CA ILE A 14 -7.56 -6.10 -12.53
C ILE A 14 -7.25 -7.05 -13.70
N LEU A 15 -6.04 -6.98 -14.26
CA LEU A 15 -5.65 -7.83 -15.38
C LEU A 15 -5.64 -9.33 -15.01
N CYS A 16 -5.40 -9.65 -13.73
CA CYS A 16 -5.41 -11.02 -13.24
C CYS A 16 -6.81 -11.55 -12.87
N LEU A 17 -7.87 -10.74 -12.86
CA LEU A 17 -9.21 -11.15 -12.36
C LEU A 17 -9.78 -12.39 -13.05
N GLU A 18 -9.50 -12.58 -14.33
CA GLU A 18 -9.98 -13.75 -15.09
C GLU A 18 -9.29 -15.06 -14.65
N LEU A 19 -8.10 -14.97 -14.07
CA LEU A 19 -7.34 -16.10 -13.54
C LEU A 19 -7.76 -16.47 -12.11
N LEU A 20 -8.47 -15.57 -11.41
CA LEU A 20 -8.90 -15.77 -10.04
C LEU A 20 -10.23 -16.54 -9.96
N HIS A 21 -10.38 -17.31 -8.88
CA HIS A 21 -11.55 -18.13 -8.57
C HIS A 21 -11.84 -18.09 -7.06
N ALA A 22 -12.96 -18.67 -6.61
CA ALA A 22 -13.46 -18.52 -5.23
C ALA A 22 -12.47 -18.90 -4.11
N GLN A 23 -11.45 -19.73 -4.40
CA GLN A 23 -10.43 -20.15 -3.43
C GLN A 23 -9.12 -19.34 -3.54
N SER A 24 -9.03 -18.43 -4.52
CA SER A 24 -7.88 -17.56 -4.71
C SER A 24 -7.71 -16.57 -3.56
N ARG A 25 -6.48 -16.08 -3.39
CA ARG A 25 -6.14 -15.02 -2.44
C ARG A 25 -5.24 -14.00 -3.11
N THR A 26 -5.70 -12.77 -3.17
CA THR A 26 -4.91 -11.61 -3.58
C THR A 26 -4.43 -10.91 -2.33
N ILE A 27 -3.11 -10.90 -2.13
CA ILE A 27 -2.48 -10.31 -0.94
C ILE A 27 -1.63 -9.12 -1.39
N THR A 28 -1.98 -7.92 -0.95
CA THR A 28 -1.17 -6.72 -1.17
C THR A 28 -0.34 -6.39 0.06
N VAL A 29 0.99 -6.32 -0.11
CA VAL A 29 1.92 -5.87 0.93
C VAL A 29 1.99 -4.34 0.95
N SER A 30 1.36 -3.78 1.99
CA SER A 30 1.36 -2.36 2.28
C SER A 30 2.53 -1.97 3.20
N SER A 31 2.33 -1.04 4.13
CA SER A 31 3.32 -0.61 5.12
C SER A 31 2.62 -0.16 6.40
N GLY A 32 3.27 -0.33 7.56
CA GLY A 32 2.75 0.20 8.82
C GLY A 32 2.58 1.73 8.81
N GLY A 33 3.37 2.44 7.99
CA GLY A 33 3.22 3.88 7.79
C GLY A 33 1.84 4.28 7.25
N CYS A 34 1.10 3.37 6.61
CA CYS A 34 -0.25 3.66 6.12
C CYS A 34 -1.22 4.04 7.25
N LEU A 35 -0.98 3.57 8.48
CA LEU A 35 -1.84 3.83 9.63
C LEU A 35 -1.74 5.28 10.12
N THR A 36 -0.73 6.04 9.68
CA THR A 36 -0.58 7.46 10.03
C THR A 36 -1.37 8.39 9.12
N GLN A 37 -1.91 7.88 8.00
CA GLN A 37 -2.55 8.69 6.96
C GLN A 37 -4.04 8.36 6.84
N LYS A 38 -4.84 9.41 6.60
CA LYS A 38 -6.22 9.27 6.10
C LYS A 38 -6.20 8.88 4.62
N LEU A 39 -7.32 8.35 4.12
CA LEU A 39 -7.48 8.17 2.69
C LEU A 39 -7.62 9.54 2.01
N VAL A 40 -6.74 9.83 1.05
CA VAL A 40 -6.78 11.01 0.17
C VAL A 40 -7.05 10.54 -1.25
N THR A 41 -8.03 11.14 -1.92
CA THR A 41 -8.52 10.72 -3.25
C THR A 41 -8.57 11.85 -4.28
N ASP A 42 -8.57 13.07 -3.79
CA ASP A 42 -8.72 14.34 -4.48
C ASP A 42 -7.37 14.92 -4.90
N ASP A 43 -6.28 14.59 -4.20
CA ASP A 43 -4.91 14.91 -4.58
C ASP A 43 -3.99 13.69 -4.45
N ILE A 44 -4.06 12.81 -5.46
CA ILE A 44 -3.32 11.54 -5.45
C ILE A 44 -1.84 11.70 -5.79
N TYR A 45 -1.44 12.85 -6.34
CA TYR A 45 -0.07 13.17 -6.75
C TYR A 45 0.65 14.13 -5.80
N MET A 46 -0.05 14.68 -4.79
CA MET A 46 0.46 15.70 -3.86
C MET A 46 0.89 16.96 -4.62
N GLU A 47 -0.03 17.51 -5.40
CA GLU A 47 0.16 18.73 -6.18
C GLU A 47 -0.35 19.99 -5.46
N THR A 48 -1.17 19.81 -4.43
CA THR A 48 -1.80 20.92 -3.68
C THR A 48 -1.01 21.36 -2.44
N GLU A 49 0.06 20.63 -2.09
CA GLU A 49 0.96 20.90 -0.97
C GLU A 49 2.42 20.60 -1.36
N ASP A 50 3.38 20.98 -0.51
CA ASP A 50 4.78 20.66 -0.74
C ASP A 50 5.02 19.15 -0.71
N PHE A 51 5.77 18.66 -1.71
CA PHE A 51 5.99 17.22 -1.85
C PHE A 51 6.84 16.65 -0.71
N ASP A 52 6.24 15.76 0.08
CA ASP A 52 6.92 14.94 1.07
C ASP A 52 6.85 13.45 0.69
N GLY A 53 7.99 12.87 0.33
CA GLY A 53 8.07 11.51 -0.20
C GLY A 53 7.59 10.44 0.79
N THR A 54 7.82 10.66 2.09
CA THR A 54 7.41 9.74 3.16
C THR A 54 5.90 9.73 3.36
N THR A 55 5.29 10.91 3.40
CA THR A 55 3.84 11.12 3.52
C THR A 55 3.15 10.61 2.27
N GLN A 56 3.64 10.94 1.08
CA GLN A 56 3.08 10.44 -0.17
C GLN A 56 3.15 8.91 -0.25
N TYR A 57 4.28 8.31 0.16
CA TYR A 57 4.40 6.86 0.27
C TYR A 57 3.36 6.27 1.23
N ALA A 58 3.22 6.83 2.43
CA ALA A 58 2.25 6.39 3.41
C ALA A 58 0.79 6.51 2.91
N ARG A 59 0.45 7.59 2.19
CA ARG A 59 -0.85 7.77 1.53
C ARG A 59 -1.08 6.72 0.44
N ASN A 60 -0.09 6.45 -0.40
CA ASN A 60 -0.18 5.39 -1.42
C ASN A 60 -0.38 4.01 -0.79
N LYS A 61 0.33 3.72 0.30
CA LYS A 61 0.12 2.50 1.10
C LYS A 61 -1.27 2.46 1.76
N ARG A 62 -1.83 3.59 2.18
CA ARG A 62 -3.22 3.69 2.69
C ARG A 62 -4.25 3.39 1.60
N GLN A 63 -4.02 3.87 0.38
CA GLN A 63 -4.88 3.58 -0.77
C GLN A 63 -4.94 2.08 -1.08
N GLN A 64 -3.81 1.35 -0.97
CA GLN A 64 -3.79 -0.10 -1.18
C GLN A 64 -4.77 -0.87 -0.26
N LEU A 65 -4.90 -0.46 1.01
CA LEU A 65 -5.85 -1.08 1.96
C LEU A 65 -7.29 -0.89 1.47
N CYS A 66 -7.63 0.35 1.12
CA CYS A 66 -8.97 0.68 0.64
C CYS A 66 -9.27 -0.02 -0.70
N LEU A 67 -8.29 -0.13 -1.60
CA LEU A 67 -8.45 -0.86 -2.85
C LEU A 67 -8.75 -2.34 -2.63
N MET A 68 -8.02 -3.03 -1.75
CA MET A 68 -8.29 -4.44 -1.45
C MET A 68 -9.69 -4.62 -0.84
N GLU A 69 -10.11 -3.72 0.05
CA GLU A 69 -11.47 -3.74 0.61
C GLU A 69 -12.54 -3.58 -0.47
N GLN A 70 -12.38 -2.61 -1.39
CA GLN A 70 -13.36 -2.39 -2.46
C GLN A 70 -13.38 -3.53 -3.48
N LEU A 71 -12.21 -4.08 -3.85
CA LEU A 71 -12.13 -5.22 -4.75
C LEU A 71 -12.80 -6.46 -4.16
N GLY A 72 -12.65 -6.71 -2.86
CA GLY A 72 -13.34 -7.80 -2.18
C GLY A 72 -14.87 -7.65 -2.18
N LYS A 73 -15.38 -6.41 -2.13
CA LYS A 73 -16.82 -6.12 -2.27
C LYS A 73 -17.30 -6.27 -3.71
N GLN A 74 -16.48 -5.86 -4.68
CA GLN A 74 -16.83 -5.81 -6.09
C GLN A 74 -16.75 -7.18 -6.78
N TYR A 75 -15.84 -8.05 -6.34
CA TYR A 75 -15.57 -9.35 -6.95
C TYR A 75 -15.58 -10.49 -5.91
N PRO A 76 -16.68 -10.68 -5.15
CA PRO A 76 -16.73 -11.67 -4.07
C PRO A 76 -16.53 -13.12 -4.56
N GLU A 77 -16.81 -13.40 -5.83
CA GLU A 77 -16.62 -14.71 -6.47
C GLU A 77 -15.16 -15.00 -6.85
N LYS A 78 -14.28 -13.99 -6.81
CA LYS A 78 -12.85 -14.10 -7.17
C LYS A 78 -11.94 -14.43 -5.98
N GLY A 79 -12.52 -14.84 -4.86
CA GLY A 79 -11.80 -15.21 -3.65
C GLY A 79 -11.53 -14.01 -2.75
N LEU A 80 -10.49 -14.12 -1.91
CA LEU A 80 -10.22 -13.13 -0.87
C LEU A 80 -9.24 -12.06 -1.38
N PHE A 81 -9.59 -10.80 -1.11
CA PHE A 81 -8.70 -9.65 -1.30
C PHE A 81 -8.33 -9.12 0.07
N VAL A 82 -7.04 -9.17 0.40
CA VAL A 82 -6.54 -8.78 1.72
C VAL A 82 -5.28 -7.95 1.58
N SER A 83 -5.01 -7.15 2.61
CA SER A 83 -3.74 -6.44 2.74
C SER A 83 -3.06 -6.81 4.05
N MET A 84 -1.73 -6.78 4.05
CA MET A 84 -0.90 -6.90 5.23
C MET A 84 0.19 -5.84 5.22
N HIS A 85 0.86 -5.62 6.35
CA HIS A 85 2.12 -4.90 6.41
C HIS A 85 3.16 -5.75 7.16
N PRO A 86 4.46 -5.66 6.81
CA PRO A 86 5.49 -6.52 7.39
C PRO A 86 5.95 -6.06 8.80
N GLY A 87 5.23 -5.13 9.43
CA GLY A 87 5.70 -4.47 10.65
C GLY A 87 6.97 -3.63 10.39
N TRP A 88 7.93 -3.71 11.31
CA TRP A 88 9.28 -3.19 11.13
C TRP A 88 10.12 -4.19 10.34
N SER A 89 10.93 -3.72 9.40
CA SER A 89 11.84 -4.55 8.62
C SER A 89 13.16 -3.83 8.42
N ASP A 90 14.23 -4.39 8.98
CA ASP A 90 15.57 -3.85 8.83
C ASP A 90 16.10 -4.15 7.41
N THR A 91 15.85 -3.22 6.49
CA THR A 91 16.30 -3.30 5.10
C THR A 91 17.12 -2.07 4.75
N PRO A 92 18.11 -2.16 3.83
CA PRO A 92 18.92 -1.01 3.43
C PRO A 92 18.08 0.20 3.02
N SER A 93 17.03 0.00 2.23
CA SER A 93 16.13 1.06 1.77
C SER A 93 15.40 1.77 2.91
N VAL A 94 15.08 1.06 3.99
CA VAL A 94 14.42 1.66 5.15
C VAL A 94 15.41 2.48 5.99
N ARG A 95 16.66 2.03 6.12
CA ARG A 95 17.73 2.81 6.79
C ARG A 95 17.97 4.13 6.09
N GLU A 96 17.98 4.13 4.76
CA GLU A 96 18.17 5.33 3.93
C GLU A 96 16.94 6.25 3.96
N ALA A 97 15.73 5.70 3.83
CA ALA A 97 14.51 6.49 3.74
C ALA A 97 14.01 7.03 5.08
N MET A 98 14.32 6.35 6.19
CA MET A 98 13.84 6.70 7.53
C MET A 98 14.95 6.53 8.59
N PRO A 99 16.03 7.32 8.51
CA PRO A 99 17.21 7.14 9.38
C PRO A 99 16.88 7.30 10.87
N GLU A 100 16.05 8.29 11.23
CA GLU A 100 15.63 8.47 12.64
C GLU A 100 14.77 7.32 13.16
N PHE A 101 13.94 6.72 12.30
CA PHE A 101 13.15 5.55 12.67
C PHE A 101 14.06 4.35 12.87
N TYR A 102 15.02 4.13 11.96
CA TYR A 102 16.03 3.08 12.10
C TYR A 102 16.80 3.22 13.41
N GLU A 103 17.32 4.40 13.71
CA GLU A 103 18.08 4.63 14.95
C GLU A 103 17.27 4.32 16.22
N LYS A 104 15.96 4.60 16.22
CA LYS A 104 15.07 4.29 17.34
C LYS A 104 14.71 2.81 17.46
N MET A 105 14.75 2.07 16.35
CA MET A 105 14.22 0.70 16.27
C MET A 105 15.30 -0.38 16.10
N LYS A 106 16.57 -0.01 15.86
CA LYS A 106 17.66 -0.96 15.63
C LYS A 106 17.98 -1.89 16.81
N ASP A 107 17.61 -1.49 18.03
CA ASP A 107 17.90 -2.22 19.26
C ASP A 107 16.64 -2.88 19.90
N ASN A 108 15.49 -2.83 19.20
CA ASN A 108 14.25 -3.51 19.61
C ASN A 108 14.15 -4.90 18.97
#